data_AF-A0AAV3S5C1-F1
#
_entry.id   AF-A0AAV3S5C1-F1
#
_cell.length_a   1.000
_cell.length_b   1.000
_cell.length_c   1.000
_cell.angle_alpha   90.00
_cell.angle_beta   90.00
_cell.angle_gamma   90.00
#
_symmetry.space_group_name_H-M   'P 1'
#
loop_
_entity.id
_entity.type
_entity.pdbx_description
1 polymer ?
#
loop_
_entity_poly.entity_id
_entity_poly.type
_entity_poly.pdbx_seq_one_letter_code
_entity_poly.pdbx_strand_id
1 'polypeptide(L)'
;MTSEIRLFTRVTVAKAKSVVANPDEPADPEGGGGFAEWAMLTLHALRIELGKSYRVAVDLLSEMPGVLDEIGLTRLPHYTVLRTWFARIPTQTWRAFLGASTEKRTGHAAIDSTGI
;
A
#
# COMPACT_ATOMS: atom_id res chain seq x y z
N MET A 1 -5.95 6.30 -15.67
CA MET A 1 -4.98 5.32 -15.16
C MET A 1 -4.09 5.87 -14.03
N THR A 2 -3.24 6.89 -14.21
CA THR A 2 -2.36 7.38 -13.12
C THR A 2 -3.12 8.03 -11.94
N SER A 3 -4.29 8.62 -12.18
CA SER A 3 -5.07 9.30 -11.13
C SER A 3 -5.79 8.33 -10.18
N GLU A 4 -6.22 7.16 -10.67
CA GLU A 4 -6.95 6.17 -9.87
C GLU A 4 -6.03 5.46 -8.89
N ILE A 5 -4.84 5.05 -9.34
CA ILE A 5 -3.85 4.41 -8.46
C ILE A 5 -3.34 5.38 -7.39
N ARG A 6 -3.19 6.68 -7.70
CA ARG A 6 -2.86 7.70 -6.70
C ARG A 6 -3.98 7.91 -5.70
N LEU A 7 -5.23 7.99 -6.15
CA LEU A 7 -6.38 8.07 -5.24
C LEU A 7 -6.46 6.86 -4.32
N PHE A 8 -6.31 5.66 -4.88
CA PHE A 8 -6.24 4.42 -4.12
C PHE A 8 -5.10 4.46 -3.10
N THR A 9 -3.91 4.93 -3.51
CA THR A 9 -2.74 5.08 -2.61
C THR A 9 -3.06 6.00 -1.44
N ARG A 10 -3.61 7.19 -1.68
CA ARG A 10 -4.00 8.15 -0.62
C ARG A 10 -4.97 7.53 0.38
N VAL A 11 -6.01 6.86 -0.12
CA VAL A 11 -7.02 6.20 0.72
C VAL A 11 -6.38 5.07 1.53
N THR A 12 -5.49 4.30 0.92
CA THR A 12 -4.77 3.19 1.54
C THR A 12 -3.83 3.69 2.63
N VAL A 13 -3.08 4.77 2.39
CA VAL A 13 -2.22 5.43 3.39
C VAL A 13 -3.03 5.88 4.60
N ALA A 14 -4.16 6.57 4.40
CA ALA A 14 -5.01 7.03 5.48
C ALA A 14 -5.53 5.86 6.34
N LYS A 15 -5.94 4.76 5.70
CA LYS A 15 -6.41 3.55 6.40
C LYS A 15 -5.27 2.83 7.12
N ALA A 16 -4.10 2.71 6.49
CA ALA A 16 -2.91 2.11 7.09
C ALA A 16 -2.50 2.88 8.35
N LYS A 17 -2.48 4.22 8.29
CA LYS A 17 -2.23 5.07 9.45
C LYS A 17 -3.25 4.87 10.57
N SER A 18 -4.52 4.62 10.24
CA SER A 18 -5.56 4.37 11.24
C SER A 18 -5.42 3.04 12.00
N VAL A 19 -4.63 2.08 11.51
CA VAL A 19 -4.51 0.74 12.12
C VAL A 19 -3.13 0.46 12.73
N VAL A 20 -2.14 1.30 12.47
CA VAL A 20 -0.81 1.18 13.08
C VAL A 20 -0.74 1.96 14.40
N ALA A 21 0.18 1.57 15.27
CA ALA A 21 0.41 2.27 16.53
C ALA A 21 1.03 3.67 16.33
N ASN A 22 1.87 3.84 15.30
CA ASN A 22 2.63 5.07 15.05
C ASN A 22 2.31 5.65 13.65
N PRO A 23 1.22 6.41 13.49
CA PRO A 23 0.82 6.99 12.20
C PRO A 23 1.66 8.19 11.74
N ASP A 24 2.36 8.83 12.67
CA ASP A 24 3.20 10.01 12.42
C ASP A 24 4.64 9.64 12.03
N GLU A 25 5.00 8.35 12.11
CA GLU A 25 6.32 7.88 11.72
C GLU A 25 6.57 8.15 10.23
N PRO A 26 7.72 8.75 9.85
CA PRO A 26 8.06 8.97 8.45
C PRO A 26 8.18 7.63 7.72
N ALA A 27 7.67 7.56 6.48
CA ALA A 27 7.65 6.33 5.69
C ALA A 27 9.05 5.74 5.47
N ASP A 28 10.05 6.62 5.29
CA ASP A 28 11.47 6.29 5.21
C ASP A 28 12.23 7.17 6.22
N PRO A 29 12.51 6.67 7.44
CA PRO A 29 13.26 7.44 8.43
C PRO A 29 14.71 7.66 7.98
N GLU A 30 15.17 8.92 8.03
CA GLU A 30 16.56 9.28 7.76
C GLU A 30 17.48 8.60 8.79
N GLY A 31 18.43 7.80 8.31
CA GLY A 31 19.35 7.03 9.18
C GLY A 31 19.36 5.52 8.94
N GLY A 32 18.64 5.03 7.91
CA GLY A 32 18.68 3.61 7.55
C GLY A 32 17.84 2.71 8.46
N GLY A 33 16.93 3.30 9.25
CA GLY A 33 15.87 2.56 9.93
C GLY A 33 14.96 1.83 8.93
N GLY A 34 14.25 0.81 9.41
CA GLY A 34 13.24 0.12 8.60
C GLY A 34 12.12 1.08 8.17
N PHE A 35 11.44 0.74 7.07
CA PHE A 35 10.28 1.48 6.61
C PHE A 35 9.14 1.45 7.64
N ALA A 36 8.36 2.52 7.71
CA ALA A 36 7.23 2.59 8.60
C ALA A 36 6.21 1.49 8.31
N GLU A 37 5.56 0.98 9.36
CA GLU A 37 4.60 -0.13 9.23
C GLU A 37 3.44 0.21 8.29
N TRP A 38 2.94 1.45 8.35
CA TRP A 38 1.84 1.90 7.49
C TRP A 38 2.26 2.03 6.02
N ALA A 39 3.53 2.37 5.76
CA ALA A 39 4.07 2.43 4.40
C ALA A 39 4.20 1.02 3.81
N MET A 40 4.68 0.06 4.61
CA MET A 40 4.79 -1.34 4.21
C MET A 40 3.41 -2.00 4.00
N LEU A 41 2.40 -1.68 4.83
CA LEU A 41 1.00 -2.09 4.60
C LEU A 41 0.49 -1.54 3.26
N THR A 42 0.76 -0.27 2.99
CA THR A 42 0.33 0.41 1.76
C THR A 42 0.94 -0.24 0.51
N LEU A 43 2.25 -0.52 0.53
CA LEU A 43 2.94 -1.21 -0.56
C LEU A 43 2.38 -2.62 -0.80
N HIS A 44 2.03 -3.33 0.27
CA HIS A 44 1.41 -4.65 0.14
C HIS A 44 -0.01 -4.58 -0.46
N ALA A 45 -0.81 -3.59 -0.07
CA ALA A 45 -2.14 -3.36 -0.64
C ALA A 45 -2.06 -2.97 -2.13
N LEU A 46 -1.12 -2.10 -2.51
CA LEU A 46 -0.86 -1.75 -3.91
C LEU A 46 -0.46 -2.98 -4.73
N ARG A 47 0.36 -3.86 -4.16
CA ARG A 47 0.71 -5.13 -4.81
C ARG A 47 -0.52 -6.00 -5.08
N ILE A 48 -1.52 -6.00 -4.18
CA ILE A 48 -2.77 -6.74 -4.35
C ILE A 48 -3.63 -6.08 -5.43
N GLU A 49 -3.76 -4.75 -5.42
CA GLU A 49 -4.53 -3.99 -6.42
C GLU A 49 -3.96 -4.18 -7.83
N LEU A 50 -2.63 -4.18 -7.97
CA LEU A 50 -1.95 -4.45 -9.24
C LEU A 50 -2.08 -5.93 -9.68
N GLY A 51 -2.43 -6.84 -8.76
CA GLY A 51 -2.52 -8.27 -9.04
C GLY A 51 -1.21 -8.92 -9.44
N LYS A 52 -0.06 -8.34 -9.06
CA LYS A 52 1.28 -8.78 -9.50
C LYS A 52 2.06 -9.50 -8.40
N SER A 53 3.12 -10.20 -8.77
CA SER A 53 4.11 -10.75 -7.81
C SER A 53 4.89 -9.62 -7.11
N TYR A 54 5.42 -9.85 -5.91
CA TYR A 54 6.18 -8.84 -5.16
C TYR A 54 7.26 -8.14 -5.99
N ARG A 55 8.04 -8.90 -6.77
CA ARG A 55 9.10 -8.36 -7.63
C ARG A 55 8.54 -7.40 -8.69
N VAL A 56 7.50 -7.85 -9.41
CA VAL A 56 6.87 -7.07 -10.49
C VAL A 56 6.13 -5.86 -9.94
N ALA A 57 5.48 -5.98 -8.78
CA ALA A 57 4.81 -4.85 -8.14
C ALA A 57 5.80 -3.76 -7.73
N VAL A 58 6.93 -4.12 -7.11
CA VAL A 58 7.98 -3.16 -6.73
C VAL A 58 8.62 -2.51 -7.95
N ASP A 59 8.88 -3.29 -9.00
CA ASP A 59 9.43 -2.80 -10.27
C ASP A 59 8.50 -1.75 -10.90
N LEU A 60 7.21 -2.06 -11.06
CA LEU A 60 6.21 -1.12 -11.58
C LEU A 60 6.05 0.13 -10.69
N LEU A 61 6.07 -0.02 -9.37
CA LEU A 61 6.00 1.12 -8.45
C LEU A 61 7.23 2.02 -8.56
N SER A 62 8.40 1.46 -8.91
CA SER A 62 9.62 2.22 -9.15
C SER A 62 9.49 3.12 -10.38
N GLU A 63 8.66 2.76 -11.35
CA GLU A 63 8.34 3.56 -12.53
C GLU A 63 7.25 4.62 -12.25
N MET A 64 6.67 4.62 -11.05
CA MET A 64 5.58 5.51 -10.64
C MET A 64 5.99 6.42 -9.47
N PRO A 65 6.90 7.40 -9.69
CA PRO A 65 7.39 8.26 -8.61
C PRO A 65 6.28 9.06 -7.92
N GLY A 66 5.21 9.40 -8.66
CA GLY A 66 4.07 10.09 -8.08
C GLY A 66 3.13 9.22 -7.24
N VAL A 67 3.33 7.89 -7.19
CA VAL A 67 2.71 7.02 -6.18
C VAL A 67 3.61 6.96 -4.95
N LEU A 68 4.93 6.93 -5.13
CA LEU A 68 5.90 6.95 -4.03
C LEU A 68 5.80 8.25 -3.21
N ASP A 69 5.64 9.39 -3.90
CA ASP A 69 5.43 10.70 -3.30
C ASP A 69 4.19 10.73 -2.37
N GLU A 70 3.10 10.09 -2.77
CA GLU A 70 1.87 9.98 -1.96
C GLU A 70 2.06 9.17 -0.68
N ILE A 71 3.00 8.22 -0.71
CA ILE A 71 3.41 7.43 0.47
C ILE A 71 4.49 8.18 1.26
N GLY A 72 5.16 9.18 0.68
CA GLY A 72 6.32 9.83 1.26
C GLY A 72 7.58 8.94 1.23
N LEU A 73 7.67 8.03 0.27
CA LEU A 73 8.82 7.14 0.10
C LEU A 73 9.84 7.73 -0.87
N THR A 74 11.05 7.96 -0.39
CA THR A 74 12.20 8.36 -1.24
C THR A 74 12.82 7.16 -1.96
N ARG A 75 12.67 5.96 -1.37
CA ARG A 75 13.17 4.69 -1.90
C ARG A 75 12.19 3.56 -1.64
N LEU A 76 12.19 2.57 -2.52
CA LEU A 76 11.38 1.37 -2.35
C LEU A 76 12.16 0.28 -1.59
N PRO A 77 11.50 -0.48 -0.71
CA PRO A 77 12.07 -1.70 -0.15
C PRO A 77 12.33 -2.71 -1.26
N HIS A 78 13.42 -3.47 -1.12
CA HIS A 78 13.63 -4.65 -1.96
C HIS A 78 12.47 -5.64 -1.78
N TYR A 79 12.06 -6.32 -2.85
CA TYR A 79 10.87 -7.19 -2.84
C TYR A 79 10.94 -8.31 -1.76
N THR A 80 12.14 -8.77 -1.41
CA THR A 80 12.36 -9.75 -0.34
C THR A 80 12.10 -9.17 1.04
N VAL A 81 12.42 -7.88 1.27
CA VAL A 81 12.13 -7.17 2.51
C VAL A 81 10.63 -7.04 2.67
N LEU A 82 9.91 -6.60 1.62
CA LEU A 82 8.45 -6.51 1.63
C LEU A 82 7.78 -7.87 1.89
N ARG A 83 8.26 -8.94 1.23
CA ARG A 83 7.76 -10.30 1.47
C ARG A 83 8.03 -10.78 2.90
N THR A 84 9.24 -10.59 3.40
CA THR A 84 9.65 -11.07 4.73
C THR A 84 8.92 -10.30 5.83
N TRP A 85 8.77 -8.99 5.67
CA TRP A 85 8.00 -8.15 6.57
C TRP A 85 6.54 -8.61 6.62
N PHE A 86 5.89 -8.84 5.47
CA PHE A 86 4.51 -9.33 5.45
C PHE A 86 4.36 -10.72 6.08
N ALA A 87 5.37 -11.58 5.97
CA ALA A 87 5.36 -12.86 6.69
C ALA A 87 5.51 -12.70 8.21
N ARG A 88 6.01 -11.56 8.69
CA ARG A 88 6.25 -11.25 10.10
C ARG A 88 5.17 -10.40 10.74
N ILE A 89 4.36 -9.67 9.97
CA ILE A 89 3.32 -8.82 10.56
C ILE A 89 2.28 -9.67 11.31
N PRO A 90 1.72 -9.16 12.41
CA PRO A 90 0.61 -9.84 13.07
C PRO A 90 -0.58 -9.94 12.11
N THR A 91 -1.15 -11.14 11.97
CA THR A 91 -2.36 -11.36 11.15
C THR A 91 -3.50 -10.44 11.58
N GLN A 92 -3.56 -10.05 12.85
CA GLN A 92 -4.56 -9.11 13.36
C GLN A 92 -4.43 -7.72 12.74
N THR A 93 -3.21 -7.18 12.58
CA THR A 93 -2.98 -5.88 11.93
C THR A 93 -3.41 -5.92 10.47
N TRP A 94 -3.09 -7.00 9.76
CA TRP A 94 -3.55 -7.19 8.38
C TRP A 94 -5.08 -7.28 8.28
N ARG A 95 -5.73 -8.01 9.19
CA ARG A 95 -7.21 -8.09 9.23
C ARG A 95 -7.86 -6.77 9.59
N ALA A 96 -7.31 -6.01 10.54
CA ALA A 96 -7.80 -4.68 10.89
C ALA A 96 -7.68 -3.72 9.70
N PHE A 97 -6.55 -3.77 9.00
CA PHE A 97 -6.36 -3.04 7.75
C PHE A 97 -7.40 -3.43 6.69
N LEU A 98 -7.62 -4.73 6.47
CA LEU A 98 -8.60 -5.22 5.51
C LEU A 98 -10.03 -4.77 5.89
N GLY A 99 -10.41 -4.87 7.16
CA GLY A 99 -11.70 -4.38 7.66
C GLY A 99 -11.89 -2.89 7.38
N ALA A 100 -10.88 -2.09 7.71
CA ALA A 100 -10.89 -0.67 7.39
C ALA A 100 -10.98 -0.43 5.87
N SER A 101 -10.31 -1.23 5.04
CA SER A 101 -10.34 -1.11 3.57
C SER A 101 -11.68 -1.47 2.94
N THR A 102 -12.39 -2.46 3.50
CA THR A 102 -13.73 -2.86 3.04
C THR A 102 -14.81 -1.83 3.32
N GLU A 103 -14.63 -0.97 4.33
CA GLU A 103 -15.63 0.05 4.70
C GLU A 103 -15.73 1.25 3.74
N LYS A 104 -14.94 1.33 2.66
CA LYS A 104 -15.14 2.38 1.62
C LYS A 104 -14.99 1.87 0.19
N ARG A 105 -15.97 1.09 -0.28
CA ARG A 105 -16.46 1.16 -1.67
C ARG A 105 -17.98 1.35 -1.74
N THR A 106 -18.56 2.15 -0.84
CA THR A 106 -19.89 2.73 -1.05
C THR A 106 -19.74 4.06 -1.81
N GLY A 107 -19.51 3.95 -3.12
CA GLY A 107 -19.57 5.11 -4.04
C GLY A 107 -18.74 4.95 -5.31
N HIS A 108 -19.41 4.55 -6.41
CA HIS A 108 -19.00 4.61 -7.83
C HIS A 108 -17.73 3.83 -8.25
N ALA A 109 -17.72 2.89 -9.20
CA ALA A 109 -18.71 2.48 -10.18
C ALA A 109 -18.63 0.96 -10.38
N ALA A 110 -19.79 0.36 -10.63
CA ALA A 110 -19.89 -0.95 -11.21
C ALA A 110 -19.10 -0.97 -12.52
N ILE A 111 -18.11 -1.84 -12.62
CA ILE A 111 -17.66 -2.31 -13.92
C ILE A 111 -18.70 -3.35 -14.32
N ASP A 112 -19.77 -2.87 -14.95
CA ASP A 112 -20.62 -3.72 -15.77
C ASP A 112 -19.73 -4.30 -16.88
N SER A 113 -19.34 -5.56 -16.70
CA SER A 113 -18.92 -6.41 -17.81
C SER A 113 -20.05 -7.40 -18.05
N THR A 114 -21.20 -6.89 -18.50
CA THR A 114 -22.15 -7.70 -19.25
C THR A 114 -21.82 -7.51 -20.71
N GLY A 115 -20.85 -8.30 -21.19
CA GLY A 115 -20.77 -8.57 -22.61
C GLY A 115 -21.90 -9.52 -22.98
N ILE A 116 -22.93 -8.98 -23.63
CA ILE A 116 -23.71 -9.62 -24.71
C ILE A 116 -24.33 -8.54 -25.60
#